data_AF-A0A6G2U174-F1
#
_entry.id   AF-A0A6G2U174-F1
#
_cell.length_a   1.000
_cell.length_b   1.000
_cell.length_c   1.000
_cell.angle_alpha   90.00
_cell.angle_beta   90.00
_cell.angle_gamma   90.00
#
_symmetry.space_group_name_H-M   'P 1'
#
loop_
_entity.id
_entity.type
_entity.pdbx_description
1 polymer ?
#
loop_
_entity_poly.entity_id
_entity_poly.type
_entity_poly.pdbx_seq_one_letter_code
_entity_poly.pdbx_strand_id
1 'polypeptide(L)' 'MRWVYQPVEVQYPDGTWEVGRISAWWTDDTGDLWCRLRTPSGGARPQWTRYDPEAVQLLPSTGI' A
#
# COMPACT_ATOMS: atom_id res chain seq x y z
N MET A 1 -9.34 -12.22 1.14
CA MET A 1 -9.38 -10.82 0.66
C MET A 1 -10.08 -9.95 1.72
N ARG A 2 -9.52 -8.79 2.07
CA ARG A 2 -10.04 -7.88 3.11
C ARG A 2 -10.00 -6.43 2.62
N TRP A 3 -11.15 -5.77 2.50
CA TRP A 3 -11.24 -4.34 2.13
C TRP A 3 -10.94 -3.44 3.32
N VAL A 4 -10.21 -2.36 3.10
CA VAL A 4 -9.76 -1.42 4.15
C VAL A 4 -9.68 0.01 3.62
N TYR A 5 -9.52 0.96 4.54
CA TYR A 5 -9.00 2.29 4.25
C TYR A 5 -7.76 2.52 5.10
N GLN A 6 -6.58 2.37 4.50
CA GLN A 6 -5.31 2.43 5.22
C GLN A 6 -4.40 3.46 4.52
N PRO A 7 -4.16 4.64 5.12
CA PRO A 7 -3.14 5.56 4.60
C PRO A 7 -1.76 4.93 4.74
N VAL A 8 -0.89 5.21 3.77
CA VAL A 8 0.48 4.68 3.77
C VAL A 8 1.46 5.74 3.28
N GLU A 9 2.69 5.62 3.73
CA GLU A 9 3.84 6.25 3.07
C GLU A 9 4.49 5.20 2.15
N VAL A 10 4.79 5.58 0.92
CA VAL A 10 5.44 4.73 -0.07
C VAL A 10 6.82 5.30 -0.37
N GLN A 11 7.84 4.50 -0.09
CA GLN A 11 9.25 4.81 -0.32
C GLN A 11 9.67 4.26 -1.69
N TYR A 12 10.30 5.09 -2.50
CA TYR A 12 10.79 4.73 -3.82
C TYR A 12 12.31 4.46 -3.83
N PRO A 13 12.82 3.66 -4.77
CA PRO A 13 14.25 3.34 -4.84
C PRO A 13 15.18 4.54 -5.04
N ASP A 14 14.66 5.65 -5.57
CA ASP A 14 15.39 6.91 -5.75
C ASP A 14 15.46 7.76 -4.46
N GLY A 15 14.91 7.26 -3.35
CA GLY A 15 14.86 7.93 -2.06
C GLY A 15 13.73 8.95 -1.93
N THR A 16 12.88 9.10 -2.95
CA THR A 16 11.66 9.90 -2.84
C THR A 16 10.55 9.12 -2.15
N TRP A 17 9.55 9.83 -1.65
CA TRP A 17 8.39 9.22 -1.01
C TRP A 17 7.10 9.96 -1.35
N GLU A 18 5.98 9.26 -1.24
CA GLU A 18 4.65 9.89 -1.34
C GLU A 18 3.60 9.21 -0.46
N VAL A 19 2.51 9.94 -0.16
CA VAL A 19 1.37 9.40 0.58
C VAL A 19 0.44 8.67 -0.39
N GLY A 20 0.24 7.39 -0.10
CA GLY A 20 -0.69 6.52 -0.81
C GLY A 20 -1.85 6.05 0.07
N ARG A 21 -2.61 5.11 -0.48
CA ARG A 21 -3.67 4.40 0.24
C ARG A 21 -3.73 2.95 -0.19
N ILE A 22 -3.75 2.05 0.79
CA ILE A 22 -4.17 0.66 0.59
C ILE A 22 -5.69 0.58 0.75
N SER A 23 -6.34 -0.02 -0.25
CA SER A 23 -7.80 -0.22 -0.27
C SER A 23 -8.21 -1.67 0.01
N ALA A 24 -7.30 -2.62 -0.13
CA ALA A 24 -7.57 -4.03 0.15
C ALA A 24 -6.28 -4.81 0.41
N TRP A 25 -6.43 -5.92 1.11
CA TRP A 25 -5.41 -6.92 1.35
C TRP A 25 -5.84 -8.27 0.79
N TRP A 26 -4.89 -9.04 0.29
CA TRP A 26 -5.08 -10.41 -0.16
C TRP A 26 -3.83 -11.22 0.16
N THR A 27 -4.00 -12.47 0.56
CA THR A 27 -2.91 -13.44 0.70
C THR A 27 -3.14 -14.48 -0.38
N ASP A 28 -2.14 -14.72 -1.22
CA ASP A 28 -2.22 -15.70 -2.29
C ASP A 28 -1.99 -17.13 -1.77
N ASP A 29 -1.99 -18.10 -2.68
CA ASP A 29 -1.83 -19.52 -2.34
C ASP A 29 -0.40 -19.88 -1.89
N THR A 30 0.59 -19.00 -2.12
CA THR A 30 1.97 -19.18 -1.63
C THR A 30 2.17 -18.58 -0.24
N GLY A 31 1.16 -17.87 0.29
CA GLY A 31 1.22 -17.20 1.58
C GLY A 31 1.75 -15.77 1.51
N ASP A 32 2.00 -15.25 0.30
CA ASP A 32 2.52 -13.90 0.12
C ASP A 32 1.40 -12.87 0.32
N LEU A 33 1.73 -11.78 1.01
CA LEU A 33 0.79 -10.70 1.27
C LEU A 33 0.82 -9.69 0.12
N TRP A 34 -0.35 -9.42 -0.43
CA TRP A 34 -0.60 -8.44 -1.48
C TRP A 34 -1.46 -7.30 -0.95
N CYS A 35 -1.17 -6.09 -1.40
CA CYS A 35 -1.97 -4.91 -1.11
C CYS A 35 -2.47 -4.25 -2.39
N ARG A 36 -3.69 -3.73 -2.34
CA ARG A 36 -4.26 -2.93 -3.43
C ARG A 36 -3.97 -1.46 -3.18
N LEU A 37 -2.83 -1.02 -3.71
CA LEU A 37 -2.23 0.28 -3.50
C LEU A 37 -2.68 1.29 -4.57
N ARG A 38 -2.96 2.52 -4.14
CA ARG A 38 -3.07 3.69 -5.02
C ARG A 38 -2.13 4.75 -4.50
N THR A 39 -1.32 5.30 -5.39
CA THR A 39 -0.47 6.45 -5.12
C THR A 39 -0.71 7.54 -6.18
N PRO A 40 -0.36 8.81 -5.91
CA PRO A 40 -0.42 9.87 -6.91
C PRO A 40 0.36 9.54 -8.19
N SER A 41 1.58 9.03 -8.04
CA SER A 41 2.46 8.72 -9.18
C SER A 41 2.04 7.45 -9.93
N GLY A 42 1.35 6.51 -9.26
CA GLY A 42 0.80 5.28 -9.85
C GLY A 42 -0.44 5.48 -10.73
N GLY A 43 -0.89 6.73 -10.90
CA GLY A 43 -2.02 7.09 -11.75
C GLY A 43 -3.39 6.91 -11.10
N ALA A 44 -4.45 7.00 -11.91
CA ALA A 44 -5.82 7.08 -11.40
C ALA A 44 -6.31 5.77 -10.74
N ARG A 45 -5.76 4.61 -11.13
CA ARG A 45 -6.28 3.28 -10.78
C ARG A 45 -5.43 2.61 -9.69
N PRO A 46 -6.05 2.02 -8.66
CA PRO A 46 -5.33 1.18 -7.70
C PRO A 46 -4.80 -0.09 -8.37
N GLN A 47 -3.61 -0.52 -8.00
CA GLN A 47 -2.95 -1.72 -8.50
C GLN A 47 -2.72 -2.72 -7.37
N TRP A 48 -2.70 -4.01 -7.69
CA TRP A 48 -2.25 -5.04 -6.75
C TRP A 48 -0.74 -5.14 -6.84
N THR A 49 -0.08 -4.99 -5.69
CA THR A 49 1.37 -5.17 -5.57
C THR A 49 1.67 -6.05 -4.36
N ARG A 50 2.81 -6.73 -4.39
CA ARG A 50 3.31 -7.46 -3.22
C ARG A 50 3.60 -6.45 -2.11
N TYR A 51 3.15 -6.76 -0.91
CA TYR A 51 3.41 -5.91 0.25
C TYR A 51 4.85 -6.09 0.71
N ASP A 52 5.55 -4.97 0.79
CA ASP A 52 6.88 -4.85 1.35
C ASP A 52 6.81 -3.81 2.48
N PRO A 53 7.04 -4.20 3.75
CA PRO A 53 6.98 -3.26 4.88
C PRO A 53 8.10 -2.23 4.88
N GLU A 54 9.22 -2.46 4.18
CA GLU A 54 10.30 -1.48 4.05
C GLU A 54 9.92 -0.39 3.02
N ALA A 55 9.24 -0.77 1.94
CA ALA A 55 8.77 0.15 0.91
C ALA A 55 7.42 0.81 1.23
N VAL A 56 6.56 0.17 2.02
CA VAL A 56 5.18 0.64 2.29
C VAL A 56 4.89 0.65 3.79
N GLN A 57 5.03 1.83 4.38
CA GLN A 57 4.79 2.04 5.81
C GLN A 57 3.32 2.38 6.06
N LEU A 58 2.70 1.66 7.00
CA LEU A 58 1.31 1.91 7.38
C LEU A 58 1.22 3.14 8.28
N LEU A 59 0.46 4.15 7.86
CA LEU A 59 0.21 5.33 8.66
C LEU A 59 -1.02 5.13 9.56
N PRO A 60 -1.10 5.76 10.73
CA PRO A 60 -2.31 5.70 11.56
C PRO A 60 -3.55 6.17 10.77
N SER A 61 -4.63 5.38 10.78
CA SER A 61 -5.90 5.72 10.10
C SER A 61 -6.89 6.47 10.99
N THR A 62 -6.70 6.42 12.30
CA THR A 62 -7.37 7.23 13.32
C THR A 62 -6.35 8.14 13.97
N GLY A 63 -6.66 9.45 14.01
CA GLY A 63 -5.81 10.46 14.62
C GLY A 63 -5.66 10.29 16.13
N ILE A 64 -4.56 10.84 16.66
CA ILE A 64 -4.35 11.11 18.09
C ILE A 64 -5.47 12.03 18.59
#